data_AF-A0A9W9G7V9-F1
#
_entry.id   AF-A0A9W9G7V9-F1
#
_cell.length_a   1.000
_cell.length_b   1.000
_cell.length_c   1.000
_cell.angle_alpha   90.00
_cell.angle_beta   90.00
_cell.angle_gamma   90.00
#
_symmetry.space_group_name_H-M   'P 1'
#
loop_
_entity.id
_entity.type
_entity.pdbx_description
1 polymer ?
#
loop_
_entity_poly.entity_id
_entity_poly.type
_entity_poly.pdbx_seq_one_letter_code
_entity_poly.pdbx_strand_id
1 'polypeptide(L)'
;MQLTTLLPVFLSTLGLANAATLARPPPWQVSDWSIVSSPGGTVYGFDIQASASANSPAFKTHCDGIVPNATACDDKNVTATVTQDKHPLWHVEVSHAWYLFPKGESEQTYWATGEKNVTRLQSNFTITPDHFYGVA
;
A
#
# COMPACT_ATOMS: atom_id res chain seq x y z
N MET A 1 21.25 15.80 -65.76
CA MET A 1 20.75 14.80 -64.80
C MET A 1 20.73 15.46 -63.44
N GLN A 2 19.54 15.76 -62.91
CA GLN A 2 19.36 16.51 -61.65
C GLN A 2 19.06 15.49 -60.54
N LEU A 3 19.89 15.46 -59.50
CA LEU A 3 19.80 14.53 -58.39
C LEU A 3 18.86 15.12 -57.33
N THR A 4 17.66 14.56 -57.20
CA THR A 4 16.70 14.91 -56.14
C THR A 4 17.01 14.12 -54.87
N THR A 5 17.53 14.79 -53.86
CA THR A 5 17.75 14.25 -52.52
C THR A 5 16.45 14.31 -51.72
N LEU A 6 15.89 13.15 -51.38
CA LEU A 6 14.76 13.03 -50.45
C LEU A 6 15.31 12.73 -49.05
N LEU A 7 15.15 13.67 -48.11
CA LEU A 7 15.44 13.45 -46.69
C LEU A 7 14.27 12.68 -46.04
N PRO A 8 14.51 11.57 -45.32
CA PRO A 8 13.49 10.96 -44.49
C PRO A 8 13.38 11.73 -43.17
N VAL A 9 12.21 12.31 -42.92
CA VAL A 9 11.84 12.87 -41.61
C VAL A 9 11.50 11.70 -40.69
N PHE A 10 12.37 11.43 -39.72
CA PHE A 10 12.08 10.47 -38.66
C PHE A 10 11.03 11.06 -37.72
N LEU A 11 9.78 10.61 -37.86
CA LEU A 11 8.74 10.84 -36.85
C LEU A 11 9.12 10.08 -35.57
N SER A 12 9.53 10.81 -34.54
CA SER A 12 9.69 10.25 -33.20
C SER A 12 8.31 9.94 -32.65
N THR A 13 7.94 8.66 -32.61
CA THR A 13 6.72 8.21 -31.94
C THR A 13 6.93 8.39 -30.44
N LEU A 14 6.26 9.38 -29.85
CA LEU A 14 6.10 9.46 -28.41
C LEU A 14 5.48 8.15 -27.94
N GLY A 15 6.27 7.37 -27.20
CA GLY A 15 5.78 6.19 -26.51
C GLY A 15 4.67 6.63 -25.56
N LEU A 16 3.43 6.27 -25.89
CA LEU A 16 2.32 6.35 -24.96
C LEU A 16 2.67 5.42 -23.80
N ALA A 17 3.14 6.00 -22.69
CA ALA A 17 3.16 5.30 -21.42
C ALA A 17 1.70 4.93 -21.13
N ASN A 18 1.34 3.67 -21.40
CA ASN A 18 0.07 3.13 -20.96
C ASN A 18 0.12 3.14 -19.43
N ALA A 19 -0.49 4.16 -18.83
CA ALA A 19 -0.89 4.09 -17.44
C ALA A 19 -1.91 2.95 -17.37
N ALA A 20 -1.44 1.74 -17.06
CA ALA A 20 -2.33 0.63 -16.77
C ALA A 20 -3.29 1.12 -15.69
N THR A 21 -4.59 1.08 -15.96
CA THR A 21 -5.62 1.33 -14.96
C THR A 21 -5.58 0.18 -13.98
N LEU A 22 -4.62 0.25 -13.06
CA LEU A 22 -4.43 -0.73 -12.01
C LEU A 22 -5.67 -0.67 -11.13
N ALA A 23 -6.51 -1.71 -11.22
CA ALA A 23 -7.71 -1.83 -10.41
C ALA A 23 -7.33 -1.74 -8.92
N ARG A 24 -8.17 -1.02 -8.16
CA ARG A 24 -7.97 -0.74 -6.74
C ARG A 24 -7.70 -2.04 -5.95
N PRO A 25 -6.68 -2.07 -5.07
CA PRO A 25 -6.46 -3.20 -4.18
C PRO A 25 -7.72 -3.54 -3.38
N PRO A 26 -7.93 -4.83 -3.04
CA PRO A 26 -9.10 -5.23 -2.25
C PRO A 26 -9.03 -4.64 -0.84
N PRO A 27 -10.18 -4.48 -0.16
CA PRO A 27 -10.21 -4.07 1.23
C PRO A 27 -9.47 -5.06 2.13
N TRP A 28 -8.80 -4.55 3.16
CA TRP A 28 -8.06 -5.32 4.15
C TRP A 28 -8.91 -5.53 5.40
N GLN A 29 -8.95 -6.75 5.89
CA GLN A 29 -9.67 -7.10 7.10
C GLN A 29 -8.71 -7.09 8.28
N VAL A 30 -9.04 -6.28 9.29
CA VAL A 30 -8.32 -6.20 10.55
C VAL A 30 -9.12 -6.95 11.62
N SER A 31 -8.41 -7.75 12.41
CA SER A 31 -8.95 -8.44 13.57
C SER A 31 -8.06 -8.26 14.79
N ASP A 32 -8.61 -8.59 15.95
CA ASP A 32 -7.92 -8.58 17.24
C ASP A 32 -7.27 -7.23 17.58
N TRP A 33 -7.94 -6.14 17.16
CA TRP A 33 -7.50 -4.79 17.48
C TRP A 33 -7.45 -4.57 18.98
N SER A 34 -6.29 -4.11 19.43
CA SER A 34 -6.06 -3.73 20.80
C SER A 34 -5.20 -2.49 20.86
N ILE A 35 -5.51 -1.66 21.85
CA ILE A 35 -4.66 -0.53 22.21
C ILE A 35 -4.65 -0.38 23.74
N VAL A 36 -3.46 -0.19 24.29
CA VAL A 36 -3.22 -0.12 25.74
C VAL A 36 -2.30 1.04 26.03
N SER A 37 -2.76 1.98 26.87
CA SER A 37 -1.97 3.12 27.34
C SER A 37 -1.51 2.89 28.77
N SER A 38 -0.25 3.21 29.04
CA SER A 38 0.36 3.21 30.36
C SER A 38 1.21 4.49 30.55
N PRO A 39 1.71 4.79 31.76
CA PRO A 39 2.66 5.89 31.94
C PRO A 39 3.93 5.77 31.08
N GLY A 40 4.31 4.56 30.65
CA GLY A 40 5.46 4.31 29.80
C GLY A 40 5.20 4.47 28.29
N GLY A 41 3.95 4.71 27.87
CA GLY A 41 3.57 4.87 26.47
C GLY A 41 2.30 4.10 26.11
N THR A 42 1.88 4.27 24.85
CA THR A 42 0.73 3.56 24.27
C THR A 42 1.22 2.56 23.23
N VAL A 43 0.76 1.33 23.35
CA VAL A 43 1.04 0.23 22.42
C VAL A 43 -0.23 -0.22 21.72
N TYR A 44 -0.09 -0.67 20.48
CA TYR A 44 -1.16 -1.27 19.68
C TYR A 44 -0.78 -2.66 19.20
N GLY A 45 -1.78 -3.46 18.86
CA GLY A 45 -1.62 -4.77 18.24
C GLY A 45 -2.88 -5.17 17.46
N PHE A 46 -2.70 -5.77 16.28
CA PHE A 46 -3.79 -6.31 15.45
C PHE A 46 -3.27 -7.29 14.39
N ASP A 47 -4.16 -8.16 13.91
CA ASP A 47 -3.95 -8.97 12.72
C ASP A 47 -4.58 -8.29 11.50
N ILE A 48 -3.94 -8.40 10.34
CA ILE A 48 -4.47 -7.86 9.08
C ILE A 48 -4.28 -8.85 7.93
N GLN A 49 -5.29 -8.95 7.06
CA GLN A 49 -5.24 -9.79 5.88
C GLN A 49 -5.97 -9.20 4.67
N ALA A 50 -5.48 -9.56 3.48
CA ALA A 50 -6.09 -9.24 2.20
C ALA A 50 -6.07 -10.47 1.27
N SER A 51 -7.16 -10.64 0.51
CA SER A 51 -7.20 -11.62 -0.57
C SER A 51 -6.39 -11.15 -1.76
N ALA A 52 -5.90 -12.09 -2.59
CA ALA A 52 -5.26 -11.75 -3.85
C ALA A 52 -6.26 -11.10 -4.81
N SER A 53 -5.77 -10.18 -5.63
CA SER A 53 -6.51 -9.58 -6.74
C SER A 53 -5.68 -9.67 -8.03
N ALA A 54 -6.22 -9.15 -9.13
CA ALA A 54 -5.47 -9.09 -10.39
C ALA A 54 -4.17 -8.27 -10.28
N ASN A 55 -4.09 -7.31 -9.35
CA ASN A 55 -3.00 -6.34 -9.27
C ASN A 55 -2.26 -6.35 -7.93
N SER A 56 -2.70 -7.12 -6.94
CA SER A 56 -2.09 -7.18 -5.61
C SER A 56 -2.04 -8.62 -5.09
N PRO A 57 -0.91 -9.06 -4.50
CA PRO A 57 -0.84 -10.36 -3.86
C PRO A 57 -1.71 -10.41 -2.60
N ALA A 58 -2.08 -11.61 -2.19
CA ALA A 58 -2.65 -11.83 -0.86
C ALA A 58 -1.57 -11.61 0.20
N PHE A 59 -1.95 -11.10 1.36
CA PHE A 59 -1.07 -11.05 2.53
C PHE A 59 -1.88 -11.34 3.81
N LYS A 60 -1.18 -11.81 4.83
CA LYS A 60 -1.69 -11.97 6.19
C LYS A 60 -0.53 -11.80 7.16
N THR A 61 -0.64 -10.86 8.09
CA THR A 61 0.43 -10.54 9.04
C THR A 61 -0.14 -10.04 10.36
N HIS A 62 0.65 -10.19 11.42
CA HIS A 62 0.46 -9.50 12.69
C HIS A 62 1.20 -8.16 12.66
N CYS A 63 0.64 -7.13 13.31
CA CYS A 63 1.23 -5.81 13.45
C CYS A 63 1.10 -5.35 14.90
N ASP A 64 2.23 -5.04 15.54
CA ASP A 64 2.30 -4.39 16.84
C ASP A 64 3.31 -3.25 16.84
N GLY A 65 3.17 -2.33 17.78
CA GLY A 65 4.06 -1.19 17.87
C GLY A 65 3.73 -0.20 18.97
N ILE A 66 4.52 0.86 19.02
CA ILE A 66 4.38 1.97 19.97
C ILE A 66 3.85 3.18 19.21
N VAL A 67 2.78 3.79 19.69
CA VAL A 67 2.24 5.05 19.15
C VAL A 67 3.23 6.20 19.38
N PRO A 68 3.50 7.08 18.39
CA PRO A 68 2.96 7.13 17.03
C PRO A 68 3.94 6.64 15.94
N ASN A 69 4.78 5.66 16.26
CA ASN A 69 5.87 5.26 15.38
C ASN A 69 5.37 4.35 14.25
N ALA A 70 5.87 4.60 13.04
CA ALA A 70 5.74 3.64 11.94
C ALA A 70 6.56 2.39 12.27
N THR A 71 5.91 1.23 12.25
CA THR A 71 6.52 -0.05 12.62
C THR A 71 6.25 -1.08 11.54
N ALA A 72 7.29 -1.79 11.11
CA ALA A 72 7.14 -2.92 10.21
C ALA A 72 6.45 -4.07 10.95
N CYS A 73 5.40 -4.62 10.33
CA CYS A 73 4.70 -5.79 10.81
C CYS A 73 5.59 -7.05 10.73
N ASP A 74 5.07 -8.22 11.08
CA ASP A 74 5.80 -9.49 10.90
C ASP A 74 6.22 -9.68 9.43
N ASP A 75 5.29 -9.43 8.50
CA ASP A 75 5.61 -9.21 7.10
C ASP A 75 6.28 -7.83 6.92
N LYS A 76 7.55 -7.84 6.53
CA LYS A 76 8.36 -6.62 6.34
C LYS A 76 7.96 -5.78 5.14
N ASN A 77 7.07 -6.30 4.30
CA ASN A 77 6.43 -5.53 3.24
C ASN A 77 5.21 -4.76 3.72
N VAL A 78 4.77 -4.97 4.97
CA VAL A 78 3.65 -4.26 5.58
C VAL A 78 4.15 -3.36 6.71
N THR A 79 3.77 -2.09 6.67
CA THR A 79 4.07 -1.12 7.73
C THR A 79 2.77 -0.59 8.30
N ALA A 80 2.70 -0.48 9.62
CA ALA A 80 1.57 0.11 10.33
C ALA A 80 2.01 1.34 11.12
N THR A 81 1.14 2.34 11.15
CA THR A 81 1.27 3.52 12.01
C THR A 81 -0.07 3.74 12.70
N VAL A 82 -0.02 3.92 14.02
CA VAL A 82 -1.20 4.29 14.81
C VAL A 82 -0.94 5.61 15.48
N THR A 83 -1.81 6.59 15.27
CA THR A 83 -1.74 7.91 15.90
C THR A 83 -3.02 8.20 16.68
N GLN A 84 -2.90 9.01 17.73
CA GLN A 84 -4.08 9.51 18.42
C GLN A 84 -4.65 10.70 17.62
N ASP A 85 -5.92 10.60 17.22
CA ASP A 85 -6.67 11.71 16.65
C ASP A 85 -7.45 12.41 17.79
N LYS A 86 -8.73 12.70 17.63
CA LYS A 86 -9.59 13.20 18.71
C LYS A 86 -10.07 12.05 19.59
N HIS A 87 -9.82 12.12 20.89
CA HIS A 87 -10.34 11.13 21.84
C HIS A 87 -11.86 10.93 21.65
N PRO A 88 -12.36 9.67 21.51
CA PRO A 88 -11.69 8.38 21.73
C PRO A 88 -11.15 7.69 20.46
N LEU A 89 -10.94 8.43 19.36
CA LEU A 89 -10.52 7.92 18.06
C LEU A 89 -9.01 7.76 17.94
N TRP A 90 -8.63 6.68 17.27
CA TRP A 90 -7.29 6.31 16.86
C TRP A 90 -7.26 6.19 15.36
N HIS A 91 -6.30 6.85 14.74
CA HIS A 91 -6.08 6.77 13.32
C HIS A 91 -5.09 5.64 13.04
N VAL A 92 -5.52 4.65 12.26
CA VAL A 92 -4.73 3.49 11.86
C VAL A 92 -4.42 3.62 10.38
N GLU A 93 -3.15 3.74 10.04
CA GLU A 93 -2.64 3.75 8.68
C GLU A 93 -1.83 2.47 8.45
N VAL A 94 -2.09 1.79 7.33
CA VAL A 94 -1.32 0.62 6.91
C VAL A 94 -0.84 0.83 5.48
N SER A 95 0.41 0.48 5.21
CA SER A 95 0.99 0.44 3.88
C SER A 95 1.49 -0.97 3.56
N HIS A 96 1.24 -1.45 2.36
CA HIS A 96 1.70 -2.74 1.84
C HIS A 96 2.44 -2.53 0.52
N ALA A 97 3.67 -3.01 0.46
CA ALA A 97 4.52 -2.99 -0.72
C ALA A 97 4.62 -4.40 -1.36
N TRP A 98 4.74 -4.49 -2.67
CA TRP A 98 5.09 -5.76 -3.32
C TRP A 98 5.85 -5.55 -4.63
N TYR A 99 6.53 -6.61 -5.05
CA TYR A 99 7.45 -6.60 -6.18
C TYR A 99 7.00 -7.62 -7.22
N LEU A 100 6.94 -7.22 -8.48
CA LEU A 100 6.69 -8.10 -9.62
C LEU A 100 7.92 -8.13 -10.52
N PHE A 101 8.24 -9.32 -11.03
CA PHE A 101 9.28 -9.54 -12.03
C PHE A 101 8.65 -10.09 -13.31
N PRO A 102 8.09 -9.22 -14.18
CA PRO A 102 7.61 -9.65 -15.48
C PRO A 102 8.76 -10.21 -16.32
N LYS A 103 8.48 -11.23 -17.12
CA LYS A 103 9.50 -11.89 -17.93
C LYS A 103 10.11 -10.90 -18.94
N GLY A 104 11.40 -10.64 -18.77
CA GLY A 104 12.17 -9.77 -19.68
C GLY A 104 12.08 -8.27 -19.36
N GLU A 105 11.55 -7.90 -18.20
CA GLU A 105 11.41 -6.51 -17.75
C GLU A 105 12.16 -6.26 -16.43
N SER A 106 12.28 -4.98 -16.06
CA SER A 106 12.77 -4.53 -14.75
C SER A 106 11.83 -4.97 -13.61
N GLU A 107 12.38 -5.01 -12.40
CA GLU A 107 11.57 -5.15 -11.18
C GLU A 107 10.58 -3.99 -11.10
N GLN A 108 9.30 -4.34 -10.98
CA GLN A 108 8.23 -3.38 -10.79
C GLN A 108 7.84 -3.39 -9.31
N THR A 109 7.85 -2.22 -8.67
CA THR A 109 7.46 -2.09 -7.26
C THR A 109 6.12 -1.40 -7.14
N TYR A 110 5.28 -1.92 -6.28
CA TYR A 110 3.93 -1.46 -6.05
C TYR A 110 3.71 -1.17 -4.57
N TRP A 111 2.87 -0.18 -4.29
CA TRP A 111 2.47 0.18 -2.93
C TRP A 111 0.99 0.49 -2.87
N ALA A 112 0.36 0.05 -1.80
CA ALA A 112 -0.99 0.44 -1.41
C ALA A 112 -0.98 0.97 0.01
N THR A 113 -1.68 2.07 0.27
CA THR A 113 -1.91 2.59 1.62
C THR A 113 -3.40 2.73 1.85
N GLY A 114 -3.83 2.43 3.07
CA GLY A 114 -5.19 2.63 3.52
C GLY A 114 -5.23 3.04 4.97
N GLU A 115 -6.26 3.83 5.30
CA GLU A 115 -6.43 4.41 6.62
C GLU A 115 -7.83 4.17 7.18
N LYS A 116 -7.94 4.15 8.52
CA LYS A 116 -9.21 4.07 9.22
C LYS A 116 -9.12 4.66 10.62
N ASN A 117 -10.12 5.47 10.97
CA ASN A 117 -10.36 5.87 12.36
C ASN A 117 -11.16 4.80 13.10
N VAL A 118 -10.66 4.39 14.26
CA VAL A 118 -11.24 3.35 15.11
C VAL A 118 -11.25 3.77 16.57
N THR A 119 -12.04 3.07 17.38
CA THR A 119 -12.05 3.22 18.84
C THR A 119 -11.49 1.96 19.51
N ARG A 120 -11.11 2.07 20.77
CA ARG A 120 -10.66 0.92 21.58
C ARG A 120 -11.69 -0.21 21.69
N LEU A 121 -12.98 0.08 21.49
CA LEU A 121 -14.07 -0.89 21.64
C LEU A 121 -14.27 -1.79 20.41
N GLN A 122 -13.66 -1.43 19.27
CA GLN A 122 -13.77 -2.24 18.06
C GLN A 122 -12.72 -3.35 18.11
N SER A 123 -13.11 -4.61 17.93
CA SER A 123 -12.13 -5.69 17.75
C SER A 123 -11.75 -5.91 16.29
N ASN A 124 -12.69 -5.64 15.38
CA ASN A 124 -12.54 -5.89 13.95
C ASN A 124 -13.00 -4.67 13.14
N PHE A 125 -12.32 -4.41 12.04
CA PHE A 125 -12.70 -3.37 11.08
C PHE A 125 -12.09 -3.64 9.71
N THR A 126 -12.56 -2.90 8.71
CA THR A 126 -12.05 -2.99 7.34
C THR A 126 -11.34 -1.68 6.99
N ILE A 127 -10.13 -1.80 6.45
CA ILE A 127 -9.39 -0.70 5.83
C ILE A 127 -9.58 -0.82 4.32
N THR A 128 -9.98 0.26 3.64
CA THR A 128 -10.08 0.28 2.17
C THR A 128 -8.94 1.11 1.62
N PRO A 129 -7.92 0.50 0.99
CA PRO A 129 -6.79 1.25 0.43
C PRO A 129 -7.26 2.28 -0.58
N ASP A 130 -6.81 3.53 -0.49
CA ASP A 130 -7.22 4.66 -1.33
C ASP A 130 -6.05 5.32 -2.06
N HIS A 131 -4.84 5.09 -1.58
CA HIS A 131 -3.61 5.44 -2.27
C HIS A 131 -2.95 4.18 -2.85
N PHE A 132 -2.70 4.18 -4.15
CA PHE A 132 -2.07 3.08 -4.84
C PHE A 132 -1.16 3.59 -5.96
N TYR A 133 0.07 3.08 -6.00
CA TYR A 133 1.12 3.52 -6.92
C TYR A 133 1.99 2.32 -7.35
N GLY A 134 2.50 2.37 -8.58
CA GLY A 134 3.47 1.42 -9.10
C GLY A 134 4.56 2.10 -9.91
N VAL A 135 5.80 1.66 -9.74
CA VAL A 135 6.94 1.95 -10.63
C VAL A 135 7.26 0.71 -11.45
N ALA A 136 7.48 0.89 -12.75
CA ALA A 136 7.93 -0.14 -13.67
C ALA A 136 9.23 0.30 -14.36
#